data_AF-A0A820KYG7-F1
#
_entry.id   AF-A0A820KYG7-F1
#
_cell.length_a   1.000
_cell.length_b   1.000
_cell.length_c   1.000
_cell.angle_alpha   90.00
_cell.angle_beta   90.00
_cell.angle_gamma   90.00
#
_symmetry.space_group_name_H-M   'P 1'
#
loop_
_entity.id
_entity.type
_entity.pdbx_description
1 polymer ?
#
loop_
_entity_poly.entity_id
_entity_poly.type
_entity_poly.pdbx_seq_one_letter_code
_entity_poly.pdbx_strand_id
1 'polypeptide(L)'
;EHPTPKHPPTDGSLAINRMTSEEKRMRDMAQTELYRELREAAECHRQTRKWVMSWIEPGMKMIDICERLENMNRTLIKEKGLEAGLAFPTGCSLNNCAAHYTPNNGDNTVLQRDDVCKIDFGTHINGRIIDCAWTVAFNPKYDELLKAVREATNTGIKTAGIDVRLCDIGEAIQEVMESREI
;
A
#
# COMPACT_ATOMS: atom_id res chain seq x y z
N GLU A 1 12.36 16.55 -11.35
CA GLU A 1 11.54 17.77 -11.30
C GLU A 1 10.41 17.58 -10.29
N HIS A 2 10.11 18.60 -9.47
CA HIS A 2 8.96 18.54 -8.56
C HIS A 2 7.66 18.69 -9.37
N PRO A 3 6.61 17.91 -9.07
CA PRO A 3 5.33 18.06 -9.78
C PRO A 3 4.78 19.47 -9.59
N THR A 4 4.38 20.12 -10.68
CA THR A 4 3.75 21.44 -10.65
C THR A 4 2.24 21.22 -10.60
N PRO A 5 1.53 21.68 -9.56
CA PRO A 5 0.09 21.45 -9.45
C PRO A 5 -0.65 22.15 -10.60
N LYS A 6 -1.71 21.51 -11.12
CA LYS A 6 -2.62 22.10 -12.14
C LYS A 6 -3.18 23.45 -11.69
N HIS A 7 -3.35 23.63 -10.38
CA HIS A 7 -3.83 24.85 -9.74
C HIS A 7 -2.81 25.32 -8.69
N PRO A 8 -1.88 26.21 -9.04
CA PRO A 8 -0.92 26.72 -8.08
C PRO A 8 -1.58 27.67 -7.06
N PRO A 9 -1.01 27.80 -5.85
CA PRO A 9 -1.46 28.78 -4.87
C PRO A 9 -1.43 30.21 -5.42
N THR A 10 -2.48 30.98 -5.19
CA THR A 10 -2.58 32.38 -5.63
C THR A 10 -1.65 33.33 -4.87
N ASP A 11 -1.10 32.88 -3.74
CA ASP A 11 -0.15 33.64 -2.91
C ASP A 11 1.30 33.51 -3.39
N GLY A 12 1.56 32.80 -4.50
CA GLY A 12 2.89 32.58 -5.05
C GLY A 12 3.75 31.61 -4.24
N SER A 13 3.18 30.93 -3.24
CA SER A 13 3.90 29.93 -2.46
C SER A 13 4.21 28.68 -3.30
N LEU A 14 5.46 28.21 -3.19
CA LEU A 14 5.93 26.99 -3.84
C LEU A 14 6.15 25.89 -2.79
N ALA A 15 6.03 24.62 -3.18
CA ALA A 15 6.27 23.50 -2.28
C ALA A 15 7.68 23.52 -1.65
N ILE A 16 8.69 24.01 -2.39
CA ILE A 16 10.07 24.16 -1.89
C ILE A 16 10.16 25.11 -0.68
N ASN A 17 9.26 26.10 -0.57
CA ASN A 17 9.21 27.02 0.56
C ASN A 17 8.88 26.28 1.88
N ARG A 18 8.20 25.13 1.81
CA ARG A 18 7.88 24.30 3.00
C ARG A 18 9.11 23.61 3.57
N MET A 19 10.14 23.37 2.76
CA MET A 19 11.38 22.70 3.20
C MET A 19 12.28 23.63 4.02
N THR A 20 12.23 24.93 3.77
CA THR A 20 13.07 25.94 4.43
C THR A 20 12.33 26.79 5.46
N SER A 21 11.00 26.86 5.38
CA SER A 21 10.17 27.61 6.34
C SER A 21 10.35 27.11 7.77
N GLU A 22 10.75 28.02 8.67
CA GLU A 22 10.91 27.73 10.10
C GLU A 22 9.62 27.24 10.75
N GLU A 23 8.49 27.91 10.45
CA GLU A 23 7.17 27.53 10.96
C GLU A 23 6.79 26.09 10.55
N LYS A 24 7.03 25.71 9.30
CA LYS A 24 6.74 24.36 8.81
C LYS A 24 7.68 23.32 9.41
N ARG A 25 8.97 23.63 9.54
CA ARG A 25 9.95 22.76 10.20
C ARG A 25 9.58 22.49 11.66
N MET A 26 9.20 23.52 12.42
CA MET A 26 8.78 23.37 13.82
C MET A 26 7.51 22.53 13.94
N ARG A 27 6.55 22.73 13.03
CA ARG A 27 5.32 21.91 12.98
C ARG A 27 5.62 20.44 12.67
N ASP A 28 6.53 20.17 11.73
CA ASP A 28 6.95 18.80 11.37
C ASP A 28 7.70 18.13 12.53
N MET A 29 8.59 18.87 13.20
CA MET A 29 9.30 18.40 14.40
C MET A 29 8.33 18.02 15.53
N ALA A 30 7.24 18.77 15.71
CA ALA A 30 6.21 18.44 16.70
C ALA A 30 5.50 17.11 16.41
N GLN A 31 5.56 16.59 15.18
CA GLN A 31 4.97 15.31 14.77
C GLN A 31 5.98 14.16 14.70
N THR A 32 7.23 14.38 15.13
CA THR A 32 8.33 13.39 15.01
C THR A 32 7.95 12.02 15.54
N GLU A 33 7.25 11.95 16.67
CA GLU A 33 6.83 10.69 17.28
C GLU A 33 5.84 9.93 16.40
N LEU A 34 4.81 10.64 15.89
CA LEU A 34 3.84 10.06 14.96
C LEU A 34 4.54 9.50 13.70
N TYR A 35 5.50 10.24 13.15
CA TYR A 35 6.26 9.74 11.99
C TYR A 35 7.15 8.55 12.33
N ARG A 36 7.69 8.49 13.56
CA ARG A 36 8.46 7.34 14.03
C ARG A 36 7.59 6.09 14.08
N GLU A 37 6.40 6.18 14.68
CA GLU A 37 5.42 5.09 14.76
C GLU A 37 5.00 4.59 13.37
N LEU A 38 4.70 5.49 12.44
CA LEU A 38 4.40 5.14 11.04
C LEU A 38 5.58 4.44 10.36
N ARG A 39 6.81 4.91 10.58
CA ARG A 39 8.02 4.32 9.97
C ARG A 39 8.31 2.93 10.52
N GLU A 40 8.08 2.70 11.80
CA GLU A 40 8.21 1.39 12.45
C GLU A 40 7.20 0.39 11.88
N ALA A 41 5.91 0.76 11.85
CA ALA A 41 4.87 -0.06 11.22
C ALA A 41 5.17 -0.34 9.74
N ALA A 42 5.72 0.64 9.01
CA ALA A 42 6.05 0.50 7.60
C ALA A 42 7.27 -0.42 7.37
N GLU A 43 8.23 -0.44 8.29
CA GLU A 43 9.36 -1.38 8.23
C GLU A 43 8.89 -2.81 8.48
N CYS A 44 7.99 -3.01 9.44
CA CYS A 44 7.35 -4.31 9.64
C CYS A 44 6.64 -4.80 8.36
N HIS A 45 5.88 -3.92 7.71
CA HIS A 45 5.22 -4.23 6.43
C HIS A 45 6.23 -4.61 5.34
N ARG A 46 7.31 -3.82 5.18
CA ARG A 46 8.38 -4.07 4.20
C ARG A 46 9.06 -5.43 4.39
N GLN A 47 9.38 -5.79 5.63
CA GLN A 47 10.02 -7.08 5.92
C GLN A 47 9.05 -8.24 5.72
N THR A 48 7.82 -8.13 6.23
CA THR A 48 6.77 -9.14 6.06
C THR A 48 6.49 -9.40 4.58
N ARG A 49 6.24 -8.37 3.76
CA ARG A 49 5.94 -8.56 2.34
C ARG A 49 7.11 -9.18 1.57
N LYS A 50 8.36 -8.77 1.89
CA LYS A 50 9.56 -9.33 1.26
C LYS A 50 9.69 -10.82 1.58
N TRP A 51 9.38 -11.20 2.81
CA TRP A 51 9.34 -12.59 3.22
C TRP A 51 8.22 -13.37 2.53
N VAL A 52 6.99 -12.82 2.44
CA VAL A 52 5.86 -13.47 1.73
C VAL A 52 6.21 -13.76 0.27
N MET A 53 6.81 -12.80 -0.44
CA MET A 53 7.21 -12.97 -1.84
C MET A 53 8.26 -14.08 -2.05
N SER A 54 8.95 -14.54 -1.00
CA SER A 54 9.95 -15.60 -1.14
C SER A 54 9.37 -17.02 -1.13
N TRP A 55 8.08 -17.18 -0.83
CA TRP A 55 7.47 -18.51 -0.68
C TRP A 55 6.03 -18.63 -1.19
N ILE A 56 5.32 -17.53 -1.44
CA ILE A 56 3.97 -17.61 -1.99
C ILE A 56 4.02 -18.25 -3.39
N GLU A 57 3.30 -19.35 -3.57
CA GLU A 57 3.31 -20.13 -4.81
C GLU A 57 1.96 -20.80 -5.08
N PRO A 58 1.64 -21.13 -6.34
CA PRO A 58 0.43 -21.90 -6.67
C PRO A 58 0.42 -23.26 -5.97
N GLY A 59 -0.77 -23.71 -5.57
CA GLY A 59 -0.96 -24.96 -4.82
C GLY A 59 -1.15 -24.78 -3.32
N MET A 60 -0.83 -23.59 -2.78
CA MET A 60 -1.11 -23.24 -1.38
C MET A 60 -2.59 -22.88 -1.18
N LYS A 61 -3.19 -23.30 -0.07
CA LYS A 61 -4.52 -22.78 0.32
C LYS A 61 -4.42 -21.33 0.72
N MET A 62 -5.45 -20.55 0.42
CA MET A 62 -5.50 -19.13 0.82
C MET A 62 -5.38 -18.97 2.34
N ILE A 63 -5.97 -19.88 3.11
CA ILE A 63 -5.92 -19.85 4.58
C ILE A 63 -4.47 -20.02 5.09
N ASP A 64 -3.71 -20.95 4.51
CA ASP A 64 -2.32 -21.19 4.88
C ASP A 64 -1.44 -19.97 4.55
N ILE A 65 -1.72 -19.29 3.43
CA ILE A 65 -1.03 -18.05 3.04
C ILE A 65 -1.30 -16.95 4.07
N CYS A 66 -2.57 -16.69 4.40
CA CYS A 66 -2.95 -15.64 5.34
C CYS A 66 -2.41 -15.91 6.75
N GLU A 67 -2.61 -17.11 7.29
CA GLU A 67 -2.13 -17.45 8.63
C GLU A 67 -0.60 -17.34 8.74
N ARG A 68 0.13 -17.81 7.72
CA ARG A 68 1.59 -17.72 7.69
C ARG A 68 2.07 -16.26 7.60
N LEU A 69 1.43 -15.43 6.78
CA LEU A 69 1.73 -14.00 6.66
C LEU A 69 1.47 -13.28 7.98
N GLU A 70 0.30 -13.48 8.57
CA GLU A 70 -0.10 -12.79 9.79
C GLU A 70 0.76 -13.17 11.00
N ASN A 71 1.21 -14.42 11.09
CA ASN A 71 2.13 -14.85 12.15
C ASN A 71 3.48 -14.13 12.05
N MET A 72 4.02 -13.96 10.84
CA MET A 72 5.22 -13.14 10.63
C MET A 72 4.95 -11.68 11.01
N ASN A 73 3.80 -11.15 10.60
CA ASN A 73 3.46 -9.76 10.86
C ASN A 73 3.31 -9.47 12.36
N ARG A 74 2.59 -10.31 13.12
CA ARG A 74 2.47 -10.24 14.59
C ARG A 74 3.84 -10.33 15.27
N THR A 75 4.73 -11.19 14.76
CA THR A 75 6.08 -11.36 15.31
C THR A 75 6.93 -10.11 15.11
N LEU A 76 6.97 -9.57 13.90
CA LEU A 76 7.82 -8.41 13.56
C LEU A 76 7.30 -7.11 14.19
N ILE A 77 5.97 -6.92 14.26
CA ILE A 77 5.37 -5.73 14.91
C ILE A 77 5.40 -5.82 16.44
N LYS A 78 5.71 -7.00 16.99
CA LYS A 78 5.64 -7.30 18.43
C LYS A 78 4.25 -7.01 18.99
N GLU A 79 3.26 -7.72 18.46
CA GLU A 79 1.85 -7.54 18.80
C GLU A 79 1.63 -7.39 20.31
N LYS A 80 0.91 -6.33 20.69
CA LYS A 80 0.64 -5.94 22.07
C LYS A 80 -0.70 -5.24 22.17
N GLY A 81 -1.77 -6.03 22.25
CA GLY A 81 -3.14 -5.51 22.39
C GLY A 81 -3.45 -4.45 21.32
N LEU A 82 -3.91 -3.27 21.75
CA LEU A 82 -4.19 -2.15 20.85
C LEU A 82 -3.00 -1.21 20.63
N GLU A 83 -1.88 -1.41 21.34
CA GLU A 83 -0.68 -0.60 21.19
C GLU A 83 0.11 -0.97 19.93
N ALA A 84 0.12 -2.24 19.53
CA ALA A 84 0.81 -2.70 18.33
C ALA A 84 0.14 -3.96 17.79
N GLY A 85 -0.07 -4.04 16.47
CA GLY A 85 -0.75 -5.19 15.90
C GLY A 85 -1.07 -5.07 14.41
N LEU A 86 -1.93 -5.97 13.97
CA LEU A 86 -2.48 -5.98 12.61
C LEU A 86 -3.59 -4.93 12.53
N ALA A 87 -3.52 -4.04 11.54
CA ALA A 87 -4.51 -2.97 11.40
C ALA A 87 -5.84 -3.46 10.81
N PHE A 88 -5.78 -4.47 9.95
CA PHE A 88 -6.92 -5.09 9.29
C PHE A 88 -6.53 -6.50 8.79
N PRO A 89 -7.50 -7.36 8.44
CA PRO A 89 -7.23 -8.73 7.97
C PRO A 89 -6.39 -8.77 6.70
N THR A 90 -5.71 -9.89 6.46
CA THR A 90 -4.96 -10.09 5.21
C THR A 90 -5.92 -10.31 4.04
N GLY A 91 -6.12 -9.30 3.23
CA GLY A 91 -6.76 -9.41 1.92
C GLY A 91 -5.91 -10.24 0.97
N CYS A 92 -6.52 -11.22 0.32
CA CYS A 92 -5.88 -12.10 -0.67
C CYS A 92 -6.83 -12.33 -1.86
N SER A 93 -7.48 -11.26 -2.31
CA SER A 93 -8.58 -11.34 -3.29
C SER A 93 -8.09 -11.85 -4.65
N LEU A 94 -8.80 -12.80 -5.22
CA LEU A 94 -8.42 -13.48 -6.46
C LEU A 94 -9.20 -12.95 -7.66
N ASN A 95 -8.51 -12.82 -8.79
CA ASN A 95 -9.08 -12.58 -10.11
C ASN A 95 -10.00 -11.34 -10.14
N ASN A 96 -11.26 -11.51 -10.54
CA ASN A 96 -12.25 -10.45 -10.65
C ASN A 96 -12.67 -9.84 -9.30
N CYS A 97 -12.40 -10.51 -8.17
CA CYS A 97 -12.64 -9.93 -6.85
C CYS A 97 -11.49 -8.95 -6.53
N ALA A 98 -11.77 -7.66 -6.50
CA ALA A 98 -10.72 -6.64 -6.38
C ALA A 98 -10.10 -6.56 -4.97
N ALA A 99 -10.93 -6.62 -3.93
CA ALA A 99 -10.51 -6.39 -2.54
C ALA A 99 -11.43 -7.09 -1.53
N HIS A 100 -11.03 -7.08 -0.26
CA HIS A 100 -11.80 -7.49 0.92
C HIS A 100 -12.18 -8.97 1.01
N TYR A 101 -11.65 -9.84 0.15
CA TYR A 101 -11.68 -11.28 0.40
C TYR A 101 -10.47 -11.70 1.24
N THR A 102 -10.76 -12.39 2.34
CA THR A 102 -9.84 -13.22 3.13
C THR A 102 -10.60 -14.52 3.47
N PRO A 103 -9.95 -15.69 3.52
CA PRO A 103 -10.62 -16.96 3.74
C PRO A 103 -11.23 -17.03 5.15
N ASN A 104 -12.48 -17.45 5.23
CA ASN A 104 -13.09 -17.88 6.49
C ASN A 104 -12.73 -19.34 6.79
N ASN A 105 -12.99 -19.79 8.02
CA ASN A 105 -12.85 -21.19 8.37
C ASN A 105 -13.65 -22.10 7.40
N GLY A 106 -13.01 -23.16 6.91
CA GLY A 106 -13.59 -24.08 5.93
C GLY A 106 -13.43 -23.66 4.47
N ASP A 107 -12.87 -22.48 4.19
CA ASP A 107 -12.50 -22.10 2.83
C ASP A 107 -11.35 -23.00 2.33
N ASN A 108 -11.61 -23.72 1.24
CA ASN A 108 -10.65 -24.64 0.61
C ASN A 108 -10.08 -24.08 -0.70
N THR A 109 -10.22 -22.78 -0.94
CA THR A 109 -9.66 -22.11 -2.12
C THR A 109 -8.14 -22.28 -2.13
N VAL A 110 -7.61 -22.70 -3.28
CA VAL A 110 -6.19 -22.92 -3.54
C VAL A 110 -5.74 -21.94 -4.60
N LEU A 111 -4.63 -21.23 -4.35
CA LEU A 111 -4.01 -20.33 -5.30
C LEU A 111 -3.58 -21.09 -6.56
N GLN A 112 -4.02 -20.65 -7.73
CA GLN A 112 -3.72 -21.27 -9.02
C GLN A 112 -2.64 -20.49 -9.78
N ARG A 113 -2.04 -21.15 -10.78
CA ARG A 113 -1.00 -20.55 -11.64
C ARG A 113 -1.51 -19.33 -12.42
N ASP A 114 -2.78 -19.37 -12.84
CA ASP A 114 -3.40 -18.31 -13.64
C ASP A 114 -4.12 -17.23 -12.79
N ASP A 115 -4.03 -17.31 -11.47
CA ASP A 115 -4.66 -16.34 -10.59
C ASP A 115 -3.91 -15.01 -10.54
N VAL A 116 -4.69 -13.93 -10.40
CA VAL A 116 -4.21 -12.59 -10.03
C VAL A 116 -4.64 -12.31 -8.58
N CYS A 117 -3.71 -12.50 -7.65
CA CYS A 117 -3.95 -12.36 -6.21
C CYS A 117 -3.48 -11.00 -5.72
N LYS A 118 -4.35 -10.24 -5.04
CA LYS A 118 -3.97 -8.97 -4.41
C LYS A 118 -3.72 -9.25 -2.93
N ILE A 119 -2.46 -9.15 -2.51
CA ILE A 119 -2.08 -9.25 -1.10
C ILE A 119 -2.11 -7.85 -0.51
N ASP A 120 -3.03 -7.64 0.43
CA ASP A 120 -3.32 -6.37 1.05
C ASP A 120 -3.42 -6.58 2.57
N PHE A 121 -2.49 -6.01 3.33
CA PHE A 121 -2.46 -6.20 4.77
C PHE A 121 -1.93 -4.95 5.46
N GLY A 122 -2.33 -4.78 6.72
CA GLY A 122 -1.98 -3.59 7.49
C GLY A 122 -1.23 -3.87 8.78
N THR A 123 -0.42 -2.90 9.19
CA THR A 123 0.30 -2.88 10.47
C THR A 123 0.04 -1.57 11.19
N HIS A 124 0.08 -1.56 12.50
CA HIS A 124 0.03 -0.31 13.26
C HIS A 124 0.87 -0.33 14.54
N ILE A 125 1.28 0.86 14.95
CA ILE A 125 1.74 1.21 16.30
C ILE A 125 0.85 2.35 16.80
N ASN A 126 0.24 2.22 17.97
CA ASN A 126 -0.66 3.20 18.61
C ASN A 126 -1.73 3.76 17.66
N GLY A 127 -2.32 2.90 16.83
CA GLY A 127 -3.31 3.28 15.82
C GLY A 127 -2.77 4.03 14.59
N ARG A 128 -1.44 4.17 14.44
CA ARG A 128 -0.80 4.68 13.22
C ARG A 128 -0.70 3.59 12.18
N ILE A 129 -1.71 3.52 11.32
CA ILE A 129 -1.89 2.46 10.35
C ILE A 129 -1.00 2.66 9.14
N ILE A 130 -0.37 1.57 8.70
CA ILE A 130 0.19 1.42 7.36
C ILE A 130 -0.73 0.49 6.60
N ASP A 131 -1.29 1.03 5.52
CA ASP A 131 -2.08 0.33 4.53
C ASP A 131 -1.25 0.28 3.24
N CYS A 132 -0.88 -0.93 2.82
CA CYS A 132 -0.04 -1.15 1.65
C CYS A 132 -0.28 -2.54 1.07
N ALA A 133 -0.41 -2.60 -0.25
CA ALA A 133 -0.72 -3.82 -0.98
C ALA A 133 0.23 -4.03 -2.17
N TRP A 134 0.24 -5.26 -2.69
CA TRP A 134 0.81 -5.59 -4.00
C TRP A 134 0.04 -6.73 -4.65
N THR A 135 0.26 -6.91 -5.95
CA THR A 135 -0.34 -7.99 -6.72
C THR A 135 0.68 -9.09 -7.02
N VAL A 136 0.26 -10.34 -6.84
CA VAL A 136 0.98 -11.56 -7.17
C VAL A 136 0.31 -12.22 -8.36
N ALA A 137 1.10 -12.48 -9.40
CA ALA A 137 0.69 -13.26 -10.56
C ALA A 137 1.88 -14.10 -11.03
N PHE A 138 1.64 -15.36 -11.41
CA PHE A 138 2.69 -16.28 -11.85
C PHE A 138 2.71 -16.48 -13.36
N ASN A 139 1.63 -16.11 -14.05
CA ASN A 139 1.57 -16.10 -15.50
C ASN A 139 2.02 -14.72 -16.03
N PRO A 140 3.11 -14.64 -16.82
CA PRO A 140 3.62 -13.37 -17.38
C PRO A 140 2.61 -12.62 -18.25
N LYS A 141 1.52 -13.27 -18.69
CA LYS A 141 0.44 -12.59 -19.43
C LYS A 141 -0.17 -11.41 -18.68
N TYR A 142 0.00 -11.33 -17.35
CA TYR A 142 -0.50 -10.23 -16.52
C TYR A 142 0.55 -9.15 -16.24
N ASP A 143 1.77 -9.27 -16.75
CA ASP A 143 2.87 -8.35 -16.41
C ASP A 143 2.55 -6.90 -16.80
N GLU A 144 1.99 -6.67 -17.99
CA GLU A 144 1.60 -5.32 -18.44
C GLU A 144 0.41 -4.78 -17.63
N LEU A 145 -0.54 -5.62 -17.21
CA LEU A 145 -1.61 -5.22 -16.27
C LEU A 145 -1.04 -4.77 -14.91
N LEU A 146 -0.14 -5.56 -14.32
CA LEU A 146 0.50 -5.23 -13.05
C LEU A 146 1.31 -3.94 -13.15
N LYS A 147 2.00 -3.74 -14.26
CA LYS A 147 2.79 -2.54 -14.54
C LYS A 147 1.90 -1.31 -14.73
N ALA A 148 0.80 -1.41 -15.48
CA ALA A 148 -0.16 -0.32 -15.66
C ALA A 148 -0.71 0.17 -14.31
N VAL A 149 -1.14 -0.75 -13.44
CA VAL A 149 -1.68 -0.40 -12.12
C VAL A 149 -0.61 0.19 -11.20
N ARG A 150 0.62 -0.34 -11.25
CA ARG A 150 1.74 0.20 -10.48
C ARG A 150 2.09 1.63 -10.90
N GLU A 151 2.12 1.90 -12.20
CA GLU A 151 2.39 3.23 -12.72
C GLU A 151 1.28 4.22 -12.39
N ALA A 152 0.02 3.82 -12.56
CA ALA A 152 -1.13 4.64 -12.16
C ALA A 152 -1.10 4.97 -10.66
N THR A 153 -0.79 3.99 -9.80
CA THR A 153 -0.62 4.20 -8.36
C THR A 153 0.51 5.21 -8.07
N ASN A 154 1.67 5.05 -8.70
CA ASN A 154 2.80 5.97 -8.55
C ASN A 154 2.49 7.38 -9.07
N THR A 155 1.70 7.50 -10.13
CA THR A 155 1.19 8.78 -10.61
C THR A 155 0.29 9.42 -9.56
N GLY A 156 -0.63 8.66 -8.95
CA GLY A 156 -1.43 9.14 -7.82
C GLY A 156 -0.57 9.66 -6.67
N ILE A 157 0.45 8.89 -6.25
CA ILE A 157 1.41 9.29 -5.20
C ILE A 157 2.15 10.58 -5.57
N LYS A 158 2.60 10.70 -6.82
CA LYS A 158 3.32 11.89 -7.31
C LYS A 158 2.41 13.12 -7.40
N THR A 159 1.16 12.93 -7.79
CA THR A 159 0.17 14.00 -7.94
C THR A 159 -0.37 14.46 -6.58
N ALA A 160 -0.46 13.57 -5.60
CA ALA A 160 -0.92 13.89 -4.26
C ALA A 160 -0.02 14.94 -3.57
N GLY A 161 -0.65 15.90 -2.91
CA GLY A 161 0.03 16.96 -2.17
C GLY A 161 -0.97 17.82 -1.41
N ILE A 162 -0.47 18.58 -0.43
CA ILE A 162 -1.31 19.54 0.30
C ILE A 162 -1.84 20.57 -0.71
N ASP A 163 -3.13 20.88 -0.61
CA ASP A 163 -3.90 21.78 -1.50
C ASP A 163 -4.22 21.22 -2.90
N VAL A 164 -3.86 19.97 -3.21
CA VAL A 164 -4.29 19.30 -4.45
C VAL A 164 -5.73 18.80 -4.33
N ARG A 165 -6.54 18.98 -5.39
CA ARG A 165 -7.91 18.49 -5.42
C ARG A 165 -7.95 16.99 -5.68
N LEU A 166 -8.82 16.27 -4.98
CA LEU A 166 -8.95 14.82 -5.15
C LEU A 166 -9.31 14.41 -6.60
N CYS A 167 -10.12 15.21 -7.30
CA CYS A 167 -10.48 14.94 -8.70
C CYS A 167 -9.27 15.01 -9.64
N ASP A 168 -8.29 15.87 -9.37
CA ASP A 168 -7.09 16.01 -10.19
C ASP A 168 -6.18 14.78 -10.04
N ILE A 169 -6.16 14.20 -8.83
CA ILE A 169 -5.47 12.93 -8.56
C ILE A 169 -6.16 11.79 -9.34
N GLY A 170 -7.50 11.72 -9.27
CA GLY A 170 -8.29 10.71 -9.98
C GLY A 170 -8.09 10.78 -11.50
N GLU A 171 -8.16 11.98 -12.08
CA GLU A 171 -7.94 12.22 -13.51
C GLU A 171 -6.54 11.76 -13.94
N ALA A 172 -5.49 12.12 -13.19
CA ALA A 172 -4.11 11.73 -13.51
C ALA A 172 -3.88 10.21 -13.41
N ILE A 173 -4.48 9.56 -12.41
CA ILE A 173 -4.43 8.09 -12.26
C ILE A 173 -5.12 7.43 -13.46
N GLN A 174 -6.31 7.90 -13.83
CA GLN A 174 -7.09 7.37 -14.94
C GLN A 174 -6.34 7.51 -16.27
N GLU A 175 -5.82 8.70 -16.57
CA GLU A 175 -5.06 8.97 -17.80
C GLU A 175 -3.89 8.00 -17.96
N VAL A 176 -3.11 7.76 -16.91
CA VAL A 176 -1.98 6.82 -16.96
C VAL A 176 -2.44 5.37 -17.06
N MET A 177 -3.47 4.98 -16.31
CA MET A 177 -4.02 3.62 -16.38
C MET A 177 -4.54 3.28 -17.79
N GLU A 178 -5.30 4.18 -18.41
CA GLU A 178 -5.95 3.97 -19.71
C GLU A 178 -4.99 4.16 -20.90
N SER A 179 -3.78 4.68 -20.67
CA SER A 179 -2.73 4.80 -21.70
C SER A 179 -2.08 3.45 -22.08
N ARG A 180 -2.39 2.39 -21.34
CA ARG A 180 -1.81 1.05 -21.50
C ARG A 180 -2.81 0.13 -22.21
N GLU A 181 -2.34 -0.57 -23.23
CA GLU A 181 -3.06 -1.72 -23.81
C GLU A 181 -2.65 -3.00 -23.06
N ILE A 182 -3.63 -3.86 -22.74
CA ILE A 182 -3.47 -5.06 -21.91
C ILE A 182 -3.84 -6.32 -22.70
#